data_AF-W4M057-F1
#
_entry.id   AF-W4M057-F1
#
_cell.length_a   1.000
_cell.length_b   1.000
_cell.length_c   1.000
_cell.angle_alpha   90.00
_cell.angle_beta   90.00
_cell.angle_gamma   90.00
#
_symmetry.space_group_name_H-M   'P 1'
#
loop_
_entity.id
_entity.type
_entity.pdbx_description
1 polymer ?
#
loop_
_entity_poly.entity_id
_entity_poly.type
_entity_poly.pdbx_seq_one_letter_code
_entity_poly.pdbx_strand_id
1 'polypeptide(L)'
;MLKRIDIIGSWLILITGVLHAASVFYFVQPLVKPGSEGSERELALWWVSGGEALIFGAWLNLVRIYYGLAAPSIIRYAVLANIIMVLFEIWLVINNPGFITIPRRGLLIIQLIILALSIYMMRQARNSQSSASTNQSPSRQGAAI
;
A
#
# COMPACT_ATOMS: atom_id res chain seq x y z
N MET A 1 13.58 -14.60 4.50
CA MET A 1 12.26 -15.04 3.99
C MET A 1 11.27 -13.87 3.90
N LEU A 2 10.99 -13.15 5.00
CA LEU A 2 10.01 -12.03 5.03
C LEU A 2 10.23 -10.97 3.94
N LYS A 3 11.47 -10.50 3.73
CA LYS A 3 11.81 -9.55 2.66
C LYS A 3 11.40 -10.04 1.26
N ARG A 4 11.54 -11.33 0.96
CA ARG A 4 11.16 -11.88 -0.35
C ARG A 4 9.65 -11.87 -0.53
N ILE A 5 8.90 -12.24 0.51
CA ILE A 5 7.43 -12.20 0.50
C ILE A 5 6.95 -10.76 0.27
N ASP A 6 7.56 -9.79 0.95
CA ASP A 6 7.25 -8.37 0.81
C ASP A 6 7.48 -7.84 -0.61
N ILE A 7 8.62 -8.21 -1.22
CA ILE A 7 8.96 -7.86 -2.59
C ILE A 7 7.96 -8.48 -3.57
N ILE A 8 7.71 -9.79 -3.46
CA ILE A 8 6.78 -10.50 -4.34
C ILE A 8 5.38 -9.89 -4.21
N GLY A 9 4.90 -9.65 -2.99
CA GLY A 9 3.61 -9.01 -2.76
C GLY A 9 3.53 -7.62 -3.40
N SER A 10 4.58 -6.81 -3.27
CA SER A 10 4.63 -5.47 -3.87
C SER A 10 4.57 -5.55 -5.40
N TRP A 11 5.31 -6.48 -6.03
CA TRP A 11 5.24 -6.70 -7.47
C TRP A 11 3.87 -7.21 -7.93
N LEU A 12 3.22 -8.08 -7.16
CA LEU A 12 1.86 -8.54 -7.48
C LEU A 12 0.86 -7.39 -7.45
N ILE A 13 0.95 -6.47 -6.48
CA ILE A 13 0.11 -5.26 -6.44
C ILE A 13 0.41 -4.38 -7.65
N LEU A 14 1.68 -4.16 -7.99
CA LEU A 14 2.08 -3.34 -9.14
C LEU A 14 1.49 -3.90 -10.44
N ILE A 15 1.68 -5.20 -10.70
CA ILE A 15 1.15 -5.89 -11.88
C ILE A 15 -0.38 -5.79 -11.89
N THR A 16 -1.02 -5.98 -10.74
CA THR A 16 -2.48 -5.84 -10.62
C THR A 16 -2.93 -4.42 -10.95
N GLY A 17 -2.22 -3.39 -10.49
CA GLY A 17 -2.50 -2.00 -10.81
C GLY A 17 -2.36 -1.69 -12.31
N VAL A 18 -1.32 -2.21 -12.95
CA VAL A 18 -1.12 -2.08 -14.40
C VAL A 18 -2.24 -2.78 -15.17
N LEU A 19 -2.56 -4.03 -14.82
CA LEU A 19 -3.65 -4.78 -15.45
C LEU A 19 -5.00 -4.11 -15.24
N HIS A 20 -5.23 -3.53 -14.05
CA HIS A 20 -6.44 -2.79 -13.73
C HIS A 20 -6.58 -1.51 -14.56
N ALA A 21 -5.53 -0.70 -14.64
CA ALA A 21 -5.52 0.49 -15.50
C ALA A 21 -5.69 0.12 -16.97
N ALA A 22 -4.98 -0.92 -17.44
CA ALA A 22 -5.06 -1.39 -18.83
C ALA A 22 -6.42 -2.02 -19.18
N SER A 23 -7.16 -2.55 -18.20
CA SER A 23 -8.46 -3.15 -18.48
C SER A 23 -9.51 -2.11 -18.92
N VAL A 24 -9.26 -0.81 -18.73
CA VAL A 24 -10.13 0.26 -19.28
C VAL A 24 -10.30 0.15 -20.80
N PHE A 25 -9.29 -0.35 -21.52
CA PHE A 25 -9.34 -0.54 -22.97
C PHE A 25 -10.19 -1.75 -23.40
N TYR A 26 -10.34 -2.73 -22.51
CA TYR A 26 -11.14 -3.94 -22.74
C TYR A 26 -12.58 -3.78 -22.24
N PHE A 27 -12.78 -2.95 -21.22
CA PHE A 27 -14.06 -2.71 -20.58
C PHE A 27 -14.50 -1.26 -20.83
N VAL A 28 -14.99 -0.99 -22.05
CA VAL A 28 -15.91 0.12 -22.29
C VAL A 28 -17.28 -0.30 -21.74
N GLN A 29 -17.39 -0.43 -20.41
CA GLN A 29 -18.68 -0.68 -19.79
C GLN A 29 -19.30 0.65 -19.36
N PRO A 30 -20.56 0.94 -19.72
CA PRO A 30 -21.28 2.02 -19.08
C PRO A 30 -21.30 1.75 -17.57
N LEU A 31 -20.94 2.76 -16.79
CA LEU A 31 -21.18 2.81 -15.36
C LEU A 31 -22.69 2.66 -15.14
N VAL A 32 -23.18 1.43 -14.99
CA VAL A 32 -24.55 1.20 -14.56
C VAL A 32 -24.58 1.62 -13.08
N LYS A 33 -25.06 2.83 -12.78
CA LYS A 33 -25.45 3.12 -11.40
C LYS A 33 -26.48 2.06 -11.01
N PRO A 34 -26.43 1.51 -9.79
CA PRO A 34 -27.52 0.68 -9.29
C PRO A 34 -28.80 1.54 -9.33
N GLY A 35 -29.69 1.30 -10.30
CA GLY A 35 -30.97 2.01 -10.45
C GLY A 35 -31.08 3.08 -11.53
N SER A 36 -30.11 3.28 -12.43
CA SER A 36 -30.29 4.18 -13.59
C SER A 36 -30.49 3.41 -14.90
N GLU A 37 -31.74 3.30 -15.35
CA GLU A 37 -32.04 3.01 -16.76
C GLU A 37 -31.82 4.30 -17.56
N GLY A 38 -30.63 4.45 -18.14
CA GLY A 38 -30.28 5.65 -18.90
C GLY A 38 -28.82 5.66 -19.30
N SER A 39 -28.58 5.77 -20.60
CA SER A 39 -27.32 5.60 -21.31
C SER A 39 -26.28 6.70 -21.07
N GLU A 40 -25.74 6.82 -19.86
CA GLU A 40 -24.56 7.66 -19.61
C GLU A 40 -23.31 6.79 -19.63
N ARG A 41 -22.70 6.70 -20.82
CA ARG A 41 -21.38 6.09 -21.02
C ARG A 41 -20.30 7.06 -20.54
N GLU A 42 -20.11 7.19 -19.23
CA GLU A 42 -18.93 7.89 -18.73
C GLU A 42 -17.67 7.05 -19.01
N LEU A 43 -16.62 7.70 -19.51
CA LEU A 43 -15.30 7.08 -19.60
C LEU A 43 -14.89 6.64 -18.20
N ALA A 44 -14.52 5.38 -18.03
CA ALA A 44 -14.08 4.81 -16.76
C ALA A 44 -12.69 5.32 -16.34
N LEU A 45 -12.43 6.63 -16.42
CA LEU A 45 -11.18 7.27 -16.00
C LEU A 45 -10.93 7.06 -14.51
N TRP A 46 -11.99 6.97 -13.71
CA TRP A 46 -11.91 6.60 -12.31
C TRP A 46 -11.33 5.18 -12.11
N TRP A 47 -11.51 4.28 -13.08
CA TRP A 47 -10.90 2.94 -13.07
C TRP A 47 -9.39 3.02 -13.27
N VAL A 48 -8.93 3.91 -14.15
CA VAL A 48 -7.51 4.22 -14.34
C VAL A 48 -6.90 4.76 -13.04
N SER A 49 -7.59 5.67 -12.36
CA SER A 49 -7.11 6.19 -11.07
C SER A 49 -6.97 5.11 -9.99
N GLY A 50 -7.85 4.09 -10.00
CA GLY A 50 -7.72 2.92 -9.12
C GLY A 50 -6.44 2.14 -9.41
N GLY A 51 -6.10 1.95 -10.69
CA GLY A 51 -4.89 1.26 -11.12
C GLY A 51 -3.63 2.05 -10.79
N GLU A 52 -3.64 3.37 -11.01
CA GLU A 52 -2.56 4.28 -10.63
C GLU A 52 -2.31 4.29 -9.12
N ALA A 53 -3.37 4.26 -8.30
CA ALA A 53 -3.24 4.17 -6.85
C ALA A 53 -2.56 2.86 -6.41
N LEU A 54 -2.91 1.73 -7.04
CA LEU A 54 -2.24 0.45 -6.80
C LEU A 54 -0.76 0.49 -7.22
N ILE A 55 -0.47 1.09 -8.38
CA ILE A 55 0.91 1.26 -8.88
C ILE A 55 1.74 2.11 -7.91
N PHE A 56 1.21 3.27 -7.51
CA PHE A 56 1.89 4.17 -6.58
C PHE A 56 2.13 3.51 -5.21
N GLY A 57 1.11 2.83 -4.66
CA GLY A 57 1.24 2.11 -3.40
C GLY A 57 2.25 0.97 -3.47
N ALA A 58 2.28 0.20 -4.56
CA ALA A 58 3.27 -0.84 -4.78
C ALA A 58 4.69 -0.27 -4.89
N TRP A 59 4.86 0.81 -5.66
CA TRP A 59 6.14 1.51 -5.80
C TRP A 59 6.64 2.03 -4.45
N LEU A 60 5.77 2.65 -3.65
CA LEU A 60 6.12 3.14 -2.31
C LEU A 60 6.55 2.00 -1.38
N ASN A 61 5.93 0.82 -1.49
CA ASN A 61 6.36 -0.38 -0.76
C ASN A 61 7.73 -0.89 -1.23
N LEU A 62 8.01 -0.90 -2.53
CA LEU A 62 9.34 -1.23 -3.04
C LEU A 62 10.39 -0.26 -2.49
N VAL A 63 10.13 1.05 -2.55
CA VAL A 63 11.01 2.09 -1.99
C VAL A 63 11.21 1.86 -0.48
N ARG A 64 10.15 1.55 0.28
CA ARG A 64 10.26 1.17 1.70
C ARG A 64 11.18 -0.03 1.90
N ILE A 65 11.07 -1.07 1.09
CA ILE A 65 11.88 -2.29 1.24
C ILE A 65 13.37 -2.02 1.00
N TYR A 66 13.70 -1.16 0.03
CA TYR A 66 15.09 -0.86 -0.31
C TYR A 66 15.72 0.22 0.59
N TYR A 67 14.95 1.25 0.95
CA TYR A 67 15.48 2.45 1.61
C TYR A 67 14.93 2.70 3.02
N GLY A 68 13.97 1.90 3.50
CA GLY A 68 13.27 2.16 4.77
C GLY A 68 14.17 2.17 5.99
N LEU A 69 15.27 1.39 5.99
CA LEU A 69 16.24 1.42 7.09
C LEU A 69 17.06 2.71 7.14
N ALA A 70 17.34 3.32 5.98
CA ALA A 70 18.08 4.58 5.89
C ALA A 70 17.17 5.79 6.20
N ALA A 71 15.89 5.73 5.83
CA ALA A 71 14.93 6.81 6.02
C ALA A 71 13.63 6.30 6.66
N PRO A 72 13.52 6.32 8.00
CA PRO A 72 12.34 5.80 8.71
C PRO A 72 11.02 6.52 8.38
N SER A 73 11.08 7.75 7.87
CA SER A 73 9.90 8.47 7.36
C SER A 73 9.24 7.74 6.19
N ILE A 74 10.00 7.10 5.31
CA ILE A 74 9.49 6.31 4.19
C ILE A 74 8.61 5.16 4.70
N ILE A 75 9.01 4.50 5.79
CA ILE A 75 8.21 3.42 6.40
C ILE A 75 6.86 3.97 6.88
N ARG A 76 6.82 5.17 7.46
CA ARG A 76 5.58 5.80 7.94
C ARG A 76 4.64 6.13 6.77
N TYR A 77 5.16 6.72 5.70
CA TYR A 77 4.35 7.01 4.51
C TYR A 77 3.83 5.75 3.84
N ALA A 78 4.66 4.71 3.73
CA ALA A 78 4.24 3.41 3.19
C ALA A 78 3.16 2.74 4.04
N VAL A 79 3.27 2.79 5.36
CA VAL A 79 2.21 2.29 6.25
C VAL A 79 0.91 3.07 6.08
N LEU A 80 0.97 4.40 6.04
CA LEU A 80 -0.22 5.23 5.82
C LEU A 80 -0.90 4.91 4.48
N ALA A 81 -0.12 4.84 3.39
CA ALA A 81 -0.64 4.48 2.08
C ALA A 81 -1.28 3.08 2.08
N ASN A 82 -0.63 2.08 2.69
CA ASN A 82 -1.19 0.73 2.81
C ASN A 82 -2.51 0.71 3.60
N ILE A 83 -2.64 1.50 4.67
CA ILE A 83 -3.89 1.62 5.42
C ILE A 83 -4.99 2.16 4.53
N ILE A 84 -4.72 3.25 3.80
CA ILE A 84 -5.69 3.88 2.90
C ILE A 84 -6.13 2.89 1.81
N MET A 85 -5.18 2.18 1.19
CA MET A 85 -5.47 1.18 0.17
C MET A 85 -6.33 0.03 0.71
N VAL A 86 -5.99 -0.52 1.88
CA VAL A 86 -6.77 -1.59 2.53
C VAL A 86 -8.19 -1.12 2.83
N LEU A 87 -8.36 0.08 3.40
CA LEU A 87 -9.69 0.63 3.70
C LEU A 87 -10.52 0.82 2.43
N PHE A 88 -9.90 1.33 1.37
CA PHE A 88 -10.55 1.50 0.08
C PHE A 88 -10.95 0.14 -0.54
N GLU A 89 -10.07 -0.86 -0.47
CA GLU A 89 -10.34 -2.20 -0.97
C GLU A 89 -11.47 -2.88 -0.19
N ILE A 90 -11.50 -2.73 1.14
CA ILE A 90 -12.61 -3.21 1.99
C ILE A 90 -13.93 -2.53 1.57
N TRP A 91 -13.92 -1.20 1.41
CA TRP A 91 -15.11 -0.47 0.97
C TRP A 91 -15.62 -0.96 -0.38
N LEU A 92 -14.73 -1.22 -1.35
CA LEU A 92 -15.09 -1.77 -2.65
C LEU A 92 -15.65 -3.19 -2.56
N VAL A 93 -15.04 -4.07 -1.77
CA VAL A 93 -15.50 -5.46 -1.60
C VAL A 93 -16.90 -5.51 -0.96
N ILE A 94 -17.21 -4.59 -0.04
CA ILE A 94 -18.51 -4.52 0.63
C ILE A 94 -19.58 -3.91 -0.28
N ASN A 95 -19.27 -2.78 -0.92
CA ASN A 95 -20.29 -1.97 -1.60
C ASN A 95 -20.46 -2.32 -3.08
N ASN A 96 -19.46 -2.95 -3.72
CA ASN A 96 -19.48 -3.23 -5.15
C ASN A 96 -18.98 -4.65 -5.49
N PRO A 97 -19.56 -5.73 -4.89
CA PRO A 97 -19.06 -7.09 -5.08
C PRO A 97 -19.19 -7.62 -6.52
N GLY A 98 -20.18 -7.12 -7.29
CA GLY A 98 -20.44 -7.54 -8.67
C GLY A 98 -19.64 -6.80 -9.74
N PHE A 99 -18.98 -5.68 -9.38
CA PHE A 99 -18.21 -4.85 -10.30
C PHE A 99 -16.76 -5.33 -10.48
N ILE A 100 -16.49 -6.60 -10.14
CA ILE A 100 -15.14 -7.08 -9.84
C ILE A 100 -14.64 -8.03 -10.92
N THR A 101 -13.82 -7.53 -11.85
CA THR A 101 -13.12 -8.33 -12.87
C THR A 101 -11.85 -9.00 -12.35
N ILE A 102 -11.23 -8.46 -11.31
CA ILE A 102 -10.00 -8.98 -10.69
C ILE A 102 -10.35 -9.49 -9.28
N PRO A 103 -9.90 -10.67 -8.83
CA PRO A 103 -10.25 -11.22 -7.51
C PRO A 103 -9.74 -10.36 -6.33
N ARG A 104 -10.50 -9.31 -5.99
CA ARG A 104 -10.18 -8.28 -4.98
C ARG A 104 -9.93 -8.83 -3.59
N ARG A 105 -10.59 -9.92 -3.22
CA ARG A 105 -10.36 -10.61 -1.94
C ARG A 105 -8.91 -11.10 -1.80
N GLY A 106 -8.33 -11.63 -2.89
CA GLY A 106 -6.92 -12.04 -2.90
C GLY A 106 -5.98 -10.84 -2.77
N LEU A 107 -6.28 -9.75 -3.49
CA LEU A 107 -5.52 -8.50 -3.40
C LEU A 107 -5.56 -7.90 -1.99
N LEU A 108 -6.73 -7.88 -1.36
CA LEU A 108 -6.91 -7.42 0.03
C LEU A 108 -6.05 -8.23 1.00
N ILE A 109 -6.02 -9.56 0.88
CA ILE A 109 -5.17 -10.41 1.71
C ILE A 109 -3.68 -10.05 1.53
N ILE A 110 -3.23 -9.85 0.29
CA ILE A 110 -1.85 -9.45 0.00
C ILE A 110 -1.55 -8.08 0.62
N GLN A 111 -2.43 -7.10 0.48
CA GLN A 111 -2.27 -5.77 1.07
C GLN A 111 -2.21 -5.83 2.61
N LEU A 112 -3.04 -6.67 3.25
CA LEU A 112 -2.99 -6.88 4.70
C LEU A 112 -1.66 -7.48 5.16
N ILE A 113 -1.11 -8.44 4.41
CA ILE A 113 0.21 -9.02 4.69
C ILE A 113 1.31 -7.94 4.59
N ILE A 114 1.31 -7.13 3.52
CA ILE A 114 2.29 -6.06 3.32
C ILE A 114 2.16 -4.98 4.40
N LEU A 115 0.93 -4.64 4.80
CA LEU A 115 0.68 -3.72 5.90
C LEU A 115 1.28 -4.24 7.21
N ALA A 116 1.05 -5.52 7.53
CA ALA A 116 1.62 -6.15 8.72
C ALA A 116 3.17 -6.13 8.69
N LEU A 117 3.78 -6.44 7.55
CA LEU A 117 5.24 -6.38 7.36
C LEU A 117 5.78 -4.94 7.51
N SER A 118 5.06 -3.95 6.97
CA SER A 118 5.43 -2.54 7.07
C SER A 118 5.39 -2.04 8.52
N ILE A 119 4.36 -2.43 9.28
CA ILE A 119 4.25 -2.13 10.73
C ILE A 119 5.38 -2.81 11.51
N TYR A 120 5.67 -4.08 11.20
CA TYR A 120 6.78 -4.80 11.84
C TYR A 120 8.12 -4.08 11.63
N MET A 121 8.43 -3.68 10.38
CA MET A 121 9.65 -2.92 10.08
C MET A 121 9.68 -1.57 10.80
N MET A 122 8.54 -0.88 10.93
CA MET A 122 8.47 0.38 11.69
C MET A 122 8.85 0.19 13.16
N ARG A 123 8.34 -0.87 13.79
CA ARG A 123 8.67 -1.22 15.18
C ARG A 123 10.15 -1.55 15.33
N GLN A 124 10.72 -2.29 14.39
CA GLN A 124 12.15 -2.62 14.38
C GLN A 124 13.01 -1.35 14.30
N ALA A 125 12.71 -0.44 13.37
CA ALA A 125 13.45 0.81 13.21
C ALA A 125 13.42 1.68 14.48
N ARG A 126 12.26 1.76 15.14
CA ARG A 126 12.12 2.49 16.42
C ARG A 126 12.99 1.90 17.52
N ASN A 127 13.02 0.56 17.64
CA ASN A 127 13.84 -0.11 18.65
C ASN A 127 15.33 0.15 18.43
N SER A 128 15.80 0.13 17.17
CA SER A 128 17.19 0.43 16.83
C SER A 128 17.59 1.87 17.20
N GLN A 129 16.68 2.84 17.02
CA GLN A 129 16.92 4.23 17.41
C GLN A 129 17.03 4.40 18.93
N SER A 130 16.14 3.77 19.70
CA SER A 130 16.17 3.81 21.17
C SER A 130 17.47 3.24 21.74
N SER A 131 17.97 2.13 21.18
CA SER A 131 19.25 1.54 21.61
C SER A 131 20.45 2.44 21.31
N ALA A 132 20.43 3.18 20.19
CA ALA A 132 21.50 4.10 19.83
C ALA A 132 21.56 5.32 20.77
N SER A 133 20.42 5.86 21.19
CA SER A 133 20.38 7.00 22.12
C SER A 133 20.90 6.67 23.52
N THR A 134 20.67 5.45 24.02
CA THR A 134 21.12 5.03 25.36
C THR A 134 22.65 4.94 25.45
N ASN A 135 23.31 4.49 24.38
CA ASN A 135 24.76 4.33 24.35
C ASN A 135 25.54 5.64 24.17
N GLN A 136 24.88 6.75 23.83
CA GLN A 136 25.49 8.08 23.76
C GLN A 136 25.46 8.83 25.11
N SER A 137 24.92 8.22 26.17
CA SER A 137 24.88 8.81 27.51
C SER A 137 25.94 8.27 28.49
N PRO A 138 27.24 8.35 28.20
CA PRO A 138 28.23 8.42 29.26
C PRO A 138 29.18 9.62 29.14
N SER A 139 29.48 10.26 30.29
CA SER A 139 30.53 11.27 30.55
C SER A 139 30.15 12.74 30.82
N ARG A 140 28.91 13.06 31.19
CA ARG A 140 28.69 14.23 32.09
C ARG A 140 28.75 13.79 33.56
N GLN A 141 29.83 13.13 33.93
CA GLN A 141 30.30 13.07 35.31
C GLN A 141 31.56 13.93 35.38
N GLY A 142 31.62 14.83 36.37
CA GLY A 142 32.90 15.25 36.96
C GLY A 142 33.64 16.41 36.29
N ALA A 143 33.15 17.63 36.49
CA ALA A 143 34.00 18.82 36.55
C ALA A 143 33.30 19.91 37.39
N ALA A 144 33.05 19.60 38.65
CA ALA A 144 32.85 20.62 39.68
C ALA A 144 33.98 20.39 40.69
N ILE A 145 35.09 21.10 40.47
CA ILE A 145 36.16 21.34 41.45
C ILE A 145 36.07 22.81 41.79
#